data_AF-A0A1H9PLE5-F1
#
_entry.id   AF-A0A1H9PLE5-F1
#
_cell.length_a   1.000
_cell.length_b   1.000
_cell.length_c   1.000
_cell.angle_alpha   90.00
_cell.angle_beta   90.00
_cell.angle_gamma   90.00
#
_symmetry.space_group_name_H-M   'P 1'
#
loop_
_entity.id
_entity.type
_entity.pdbx_description
1 polymer ?
#
loop_
_entity_poly.entity_id
_entity_poly.type
_entity_poly.pdbx_seq_one_letter_code
_entity_poly.pdbx_strand_id
1 'polypeptide(L)'
;MRRAADTLHVVFFVPNPGGEEHPQPMRDMDMEPTNIPSVGDYVYSPQGDLPVAYRVKSRHFDPAGKRVGVVVERVQEVEDSPFL
;
A
#
# COMPACT_ATOMS: atom_id res chain seq x y z
N MET A 1 -28.13 1.93 -13.22
CA MET A 1 -27.77 1.21 -11.99
C MET A 1 -26.26 1.02 -11.97
N ARG A 2 -25.52 1.65 -11.04
CA ARG A 2 -24.09 1.32 -10.86
C ARG A 2 -24.05 -0.04 -10.17
N ARG A 3 -23.38 -1.02 -10.81
CA ARG A 3 -23.06 -2.31 -10.19
C ARG A 3 -22.29 -1.98 -8.89
N ALA A 4 -22.64 -2.60 -7.76
CA ALA A 4 -21.79 -2.52 -6.58
C ALA A 4 -20.39 -2.95 -7.04
N ALA A 5 -19.41 -2.06 -6.91
CA ALA A 5 -18.05 -2.39 -7.34
C ALA A 5 -17.59 -3.57 -6.46
N ASP A 6 -17.18 -4.67 -7.09
CA ASP A 6 -16.56 -5.78 -6.37
C ASP A 6 -15.30 -5.24 -5.69
N THR A 7 -15.35 -5.02 -4.37
CA THR A 7 -14.19 -4.61 -3.59
C THR A 7 -13.22 -5.78 -3.46
N LEU A 8 -11.93 -5.46 -3.41
CA LEU A 8 -10.84 -6.39 -3.13
C LEU A 8 -10.28 -6.09 -1.75
N HIS A 9 -9.94 -7.13 -1.00
CA HIS A 9 -9.28 -6.98 0.29
C HIS A 9 -7.79 -6.71 0.08
N VAL A 10 -7.33 -5.50 0.40
CA VAL A 10 -5.96 -5.03 0.13
C VAL A 10 -5.17 -4.98 1.43
N VAL A 11 -4.00 -5.63 1.45
CA VAL A 11 -3.06 -5.59 2.58
C VAL A 11 -1.77 -4.91 2.13
N PHE A 12 -1.37 -3.86 2.84
CA PHE A 12 -0.10 -3.17 2.64
C PHE A 12 0.96 -3.79 3.55
N PHE A 13 2.16 -4.00 3.03
CA PHE A 13 3.27 -4.57 3.75
C PHE A 13 4.49 -3.66 3.70
N VAL A 14 5.22 -3.57 4.81
CA VAL A 14 6.54 -2.92 4.86
C VAL A 14 7.66 -3.98 4.89
N PRO A 15 8.79 -3.75 4.21
CA PRO A 15 9.98 -4.56 4.35
C PRO A 15 10.40 -4.64 5.81
N ASN A 16 10.75 -5.84 6.25
CA ASN A 16 11.20 -6.09 7.60
C ASN A 16 12.61 -5.52 7.77
N PRO A 17 12.85 -4.54 8.66
CA PRO A 17 14.18 -3.92 8.81
C PRO A 17 15.25 -4.88 9.37
N GLY A 18 14.83 -6.03 9.93
CA GLY A 18 15.71 -7.08 10.43
C GLY A 18 16.15 -8.13 9.40
N GLY A 19 15.75 -8.00 8.13
CA GLY A 19 16.13 -8.97 7.08
C GLY A 19 15.40 -10.32 7.14
N GLU A 20 14.31 -10.42 7.91
CA GLU A 20 13.44 -11.60 7.88
C GLU A 20 12.85 -11.81 6.48
N GLU A 21 12.64 -13.07 6.10
CA GLU A 21 12.24 -13.48 4.75
C GLU A 21 10.86 -12.94 4.31
N HIS A 22 10.07 -12.39 5.23
CA HIS A 22 8.68 -12.00 4.97
C HIS A 22 8.39 -10.53 5.34
N PRO A 23 7.71 -9.77 4.46
CA PRO A 23 7.19 -8.44 4.75
C PRO A 23 6.18 -8.45 5.90
N GLN A 24 6.16 -7.39 6.73
CA GLN A 24 5.18 -7.26 7.82
C GLN A 24 3.94 -6.47 7.38
N PRO A 25 2.73 -6.89 7.76
CA PRO A 25 1.52 -6.14 7.44
C PRO A 25 1.51 -4.79 8.17
N MET A 26 1.31 -3.72 7.41
CA MET A 26 1.24 -2.33 7.89
C MET A 26 -0.20 -1.90 8.13
N ARG A 27 -1.10 -2.21 7.18
CA ARG A 27 -2.53 -1.92 7.24
C ARG A 27 -3.27 -2.75 6.19
N ASP A 28 -4.56 -2.94 6.38
CA ASP A 28 -5.45 -3.54 5.40
C ASP A 28 -6.75 -2.73 5.25
N MET A 29 -7.39 -2.85 4.09
CA MET A 29 -8.66 -2.21 3.78
C MET A 29 -9.28 -2.81 2.52
N ASP A 30 -10.60 -2.75 2.43
CA ASP A 30 -11.29 -3.09 1.20
C ASP A 30 -11.24 -1.90 0.23
N MET A 31 -10.83 -2.15 -1.01
CA MET A 31 -10.69 -1.12 -2.04
C MET A 31 -11.38 -1.53 -3.33
N GLU A 32 -11.95 -0.57 -4.06
CA GLU A 32 -12.30 -0.80 -5.45
C GLU A 32 -11.01 -1.04 -6.27
N PRO A 33 -11.02 -1.95 -7.27
CA PRO A 33 -9.84 -2.27 -8.06
C PRO A 33 -9.15 -1.06 -8.70
N THR A 34 -9.91 -0.03 -9.06
CA THR A 34 -9.42 1.22 -9.65
C THR A 34 -8.67 2.12 -8.66
N ASN A 35 -8.87 1.92 -7.36
CA ASN A 35 -8.28 2.74 -6.31
C ASN A 35 -7.02 2.10 -5.70
N ILE A 36 -6.70 0.86 -6.09
CA ILE A 36 -5.51 0.16 -5.59
C ILE A 36 -4.25 0.85 -6.14
N PRO A 37 -3.38 1.41 -5.28
CA PRO A 37 -2.21 2.17 -5.71
C PRO A 37 -1.31 1.38 -6.66
N SER A 38 -0.76 2.04 -7.68
CA SER A 38 0.18 1.46 -8.63
C SER A 38 1.61 1.49 -8.11
N VAL A 39 2.48 0.67 -8.70
CA VAL A 39 3.92 0.72 -8.41
C VAL A 39 4.44 2.12 -8.75
N GLY A 40 5.14 2.72 -7.81
CA GLY A 40 5.61 4.11 -7.89
C GLY A 40 4.73 5.13 -7.20
N ASP A 41 3.45 4.83 -6.94
CA ASP A 41 2.54 5.73 -6.23
C ASP A 41 2.95 5.88 -4.76
N TYR A 42 2.51 6.98 -4.16
CA TYR A 42 2.71 7.27 -2.75
C TYR A 42 1.45 6.96 -1.94
N VAL A 43 1.69 6.35 -0.78
CA VAL A 43 0.67 5.99 0.20
C VAL A 43 1.05 6.63 1.51
N TYR A 44 0.09 7.33 2.12
CA TYR A 44 0.32 8.01 3.39
C TYR A 44 -0.33 7.23 4.52
N SER A 45 0.43 7.06 5.60
CA SER A 45 -0.07 6.49 6.86
C SER A 45 -0.19 7.61 7.89
N PRO A 46 -1.35 7.78 8.55
CA PRO A 46 -1.56 8.80 9.59
C PRO A 46 -0.94 8.40 10.95
N GLN A 47 0.01 7.47 10.98
CA GLN A 47 0.63 7.00 12.23
C GLN A 47 1.54 8.10 12.81
N GLY A 48 1.10 8.74 13.90
CA GLY A 48 1.86 9.78 14.63
C GLY A 48 1.43 11.22 14.28
N ASP A 49 2.21 12.20 14.75
CA ASP A 49 1.91 13.63 14.56
C ASP A 49 2.15 14.13 13.13
N LEU A 50 2.99 13.43 12.35
CA LEU A 50 3.29 13.74 10.96
C LEU A 50 2.99 12.54 10.06
N PRO A 51 2.33 12.74 8.90
CA PRO A 51 2.04 11.66 7.97
C PRO A 51 3.33 11.08 7.40
N VAL A 52 3.50 9.76 7.52
CA VAL A 52 4.64 9.05 6.93
C VAL A 52 4.26 8.63 5.52
N ALA A 53 5.08 9.02 4.53
CA ALA A 53 4.94 8.61 3.15
C ALA A 53 5.63 7.27 2.89
N TYR A 54 4.96 6.41 2.13
CA TYR A 54 5.48 5.13 1.66
C TYR A 54 5.32 5.05 0.15
N ARG A 55 6.35 4.56 -0.55
CA ARG A 55 6.30 4.35 -2.01
C ARG A 55 5.95 2.89 -2.30
N VAL A 56 5.01 2.66 -3.22
CA VAL A 56 4.64 1.31 -3.65
C VAL A 56 5.75 0.69 -4.49
N LYS A 57 6.24 -0.47 -4.09
CA LYS A 57 7.31 -1.23 -4.76
C LYS A 57 6.78 -2.38 -5.60
N SER A 58 5.79 -3.10 -5.11
CA SER A 58 5.19 -4.22 -5.84
C SER A 58 3.72 -4.43 -5.48
N ARG A 59 3.02 -5.16 -6.36
CA ARG A 59 1.65 -5.63 -6.17
C ARG A 59 1.54 -7.10 -6.51
N HIS A 60 0.76 -7.82 -5.72
CA HIS A 60 0.46 -9.23 -5.91
C HIS A 60 -1.05 -9.42 -5.86
N PHE A 61 -1.64 -9.84 -6.98
CA PHE A 61 -3.07 -10.09 -7.09
C PHE A 61 -3.35 -11.57 -6.85
N ASP A 62 -4.31 -11.86 -5.98
CA ASP A 62 -4.94 -13.16 -5.80
C ASP A 62 -6.41 -13.07 -6.24
N PRO A 63 -6.71 -13.37 -7.52
CA PRO A 63 -8.07 -13.31 -8.04
C PRO A 63 -9.02 -14.31 -7.38
N ALA A 64 -8.51 -15.46 -6.92
CA ALA A 64 -9.33 -16.51 -6.32
C ALA A 64 -9.79 -16.10 -4.92
N GLY A 65 -8.90 -15.51 -4.13
CA GLY A 65 -9.21 -14.98 -2.80
C GLY A 65 -9.84 -13.59 -2.80
N LYS A 66 -9.92 -12.90 -3.96
CA LYS A 66 -10.26 -11.46 -4.06
C LYS A 66 -9.34 -10.57 -3.19
N ARG A 67 -8.04 -10.87 -3.19
CA ARG A 67 -7.04 -10.19 -2.35
C ARG A 67 -5.95 -9.52 -3.17
N VAL A 68 -5.38 -8.46 -2.61
CA VAL A 68 -4.19 -7.81 -3.16
C VAL A 68 -3.18 -7.54 -2.07
N GLY A 69 -1.95 -8.01 -2.24
CA GLY A 69 -0.80 -7.62 -1.42
C GLY A 69 -0.06 -6.45 -2.07
N VAL A 70 0.21 -5.39 -1.32
CA VAL A 70 0.94 -4.21 -1.78
C VAL A 70 2.17 -4.02 -0.91
N VAL A 71 3.37 -4.18 -1.47
CA VAL A 71 4.61 -3.92 -0.72
C VAL A 71 4.99 -2.46 -0.88
N VAL A 72 5.22 -1.77 0.24
CA VAL A 72 5.54 -0.35 0.29
C VAL A 72 6.82 -0.11 1.07
N GLU A 73 7.61 0.87 0.67
CA GLU A 73 8.87 1.23 1.32
C GLU A 73 8.76 2.64 1.91
N ARG A 74 9.23 2.84 3.14
CA ARG A 74 9.21 4.15 3.78
C ARG A 74 10.11 5.12 3.04
N VAL A 75 9.61 6.32 2.75
CA VAL A 75 10.39 7.41 2.19
C VAL A 75 11.05 8.15 3.37
N GLN A 76 12.35 7.97 3.55
CA GLN A 76 13.10 8.59 4.66
C GLN A 76 13.42 10.07 4.40
N GLU A 77 13.67 10.42 3.14
CA GLU A 77 13.87 11.79 2.70
C GLU A 77 12.89 12.08 1.57
N VAL A 78 12.04 13.06 1.79
CA VAL A 78 11.15 13.57 0.76
C VAL A 78 11.96 14.58 -0.07
N GLU A 79 13.04 14.13 -0.73
CA GLU A 79 13.85 15.04 -1.57
C GLU A 79 13.07 15.53 -2.81
N ASP A 80 11.93 14.92 -3.15
CA ASP A 80 11.15 15.23 -4.36
C ASP A 80 9.62 15.27 -4.14
N SER A 81 9.10 15.74 -2.99
CA SER A 81 7.66 16.02 -2.90
C SER A 81 7.35 17.41 -3.46
N PRO A 82 6.52 17.54 -4.50
CA PRO A 82 6.02 18.84 -4.94
C PRO A 82 5.00 19.47 -3.95
N PHE A 83 4.75 18.82 -2.81
CA PHE A 83 3.79 19.23 -1.79
C PHE A 83 4.45 19.62 -0.45
N LEU A 84 5.79 19.64 -0.36
CA LEU A 84 6.54 20.25 0.74
C LEU A 84 7.18 21.56 0.29
#